data_AF-A0A7W1NVV5-F1
#
_entry.id   AF-A0A7W1NVV5-F1
#
_cell.length_a   1.000
_cell.length_b   1.000
_cell.length_c   1.000
_cell.angle_alpha   90.00
_cell.angle_beta   90.00
_cell.angle_gamma   90.00
#
_symmetry.space_group_name_H-M   'P 1'
#
loop_
_entity.id
_entity.type
_entity.pdbx_description
1 polymer ?
#
loop_
_entity_poly.entity_id
_entity_poly.type
_entity_poly.pdbx_seq_one_letter_code
_entity_poly.pdbx_strand_id
1 'polypeptide(L)'
;MIYIIFGLVIVICYWALWQPERAFRRGARCWLLWLVVIGYTSLAALASTGEKPFFSPLFIVFPILYGVLLRGVIRRLFAGLIRSRLGRYSLVFALLWFSEIFAALDIASYDPLGRHMLIYVGFYIGLALVIVYFLSHWRFTFPALFTLGGLWGLLVEQQFLGSKMLLSGNIIGFLIFASITFPVYGFYLAGPYLLLYEELSPNLRTSRWQYVLLFIALTIIPFVTWGIWTLLLKLLGADTTVFVV
;
A
#
# COMPACT_ATOMS: atom_id res chain seq x y z
N MET A 1 19.17 4.34 -16.86
CA MET A 1 18.08 3.69 -17.63
C MET A 1 17.01 3.11 -16.70
N ILE A 2 17.37 2.30 -15.70
CA ILE A 2 16.43 1.72 -14.70
C ILE A 2 15.59 2.79 -13.95
N TYR A 3 16.18 3.92 -13.58
CA TYR A 3 15.48 4.98 -12.81
C TYR A 3 14.36 5.69 -13.59
N ILE A 4 14.51 5.76 -14.92
CA ILE A 4 13.49 6.34 -15.80
C ILE A 4 12.26 5.42 -15.82
N ILE A 5 12.47 4.10 -15.77
CA ILE A 5 11.38 3.10 -15.77
C ILE A 5 10.54 3.19 -14.49
N PHE A 6 11.17 3.36 -13.32
CA PHE A 6 10.44 3.48 -12.05
C PHE A 6 9.69 4.82 -11.91
N GLY A 7 10.29 5.95 -12.30
CA GLY A 7 9.59 7.25 -12.33
C GLY A 7 8.42 7.27 -13.31
N LEU A 8 8.54 6.58 -14.44
CA LEU A 8 7.47 6.44 -15.44
C LEU A 8 6.24 5.73 -14.85
N VAL A 9 6.42 4.82 -13.90
CA VAL A 9 5.33 4.05 -13.29
C VAL A 9 4.45 4.93 -12.42
N ILE A 10 5.05 5.84 -11.65
CA ILE A 10 4.31 6.86 -10.89
C ILE A 10 3.44 7.66 -11.85
N VAL A 11 4.01 8.14 -12.96
CA VAL A 11 3.29 8.94 -13.97
C VAL A 11 2.17 8.13 -14.63
N ILE A 12 2.44 6.90 -15.04
CA ILE A 12 1.45 6.00 -15.67
C ILE A 12 0.30 5.72 -14.71
N CYS A 13 0.59 5.31 -13.48
CA CYS A 13 -0.43 5.03 -12.47
C CYS A 13 -1.26 6.28 -12.17
N TYR A 14 -0.60 7.42 -11.96
CA TYR A 14 -1.25 8.69 -11.68
C TYR A 14 -2.18 9.13 -12.83
N TRP A 15 -1.71 9.06 -14.07
CA TRP A 15 -2.47 9.45 -15.25
C TRP A 15 -3.62 8.48 -15.54
N ALA A 16 -3.35 7.18 -15.51
CA ALA A 16 -4.35 6.15 -15.81
C ALA A 16 -5.51 6.17 -14.80
N LEU A 17 -5.22 6.46 -13.54
CA LEU A 17 -6.17 6.40 -12.43
C LEU A 17 -6.65 7.77 -11.94
N TRP A 18 -6.23 8.87 -12.59
CA TRP A 18 -6.65 10.24 -12.28
C TRP A 18 -8.18 10.40 -12.18
N GLN A 19 -8.91 9.66 -13.01
CA GLN A 19 -10.37 9.56 -12.99
C GLN A 19 -10.78 8.08 -12.89
N PRO A 20 -10.93 7.55 -11.68
CA PRO A 20 -11.23 6.13 -11.46
C PRO A 20 -12.45 5.63 -12.24
N GLU A 21 -13.52 6.44 -12.28
CA GLU A 21 -14.75 6.17 -13.06
C GLU A 21 -14.48 5.92 -14.56
N ARG A 22 -13.45 6.55 -15.12
CA ARG A 22 -13.03 6.35 -16.52
C ARG A 22 -12.05 5.19 -16.63
N ALA A 23 -11.21 4.98 -15.62
CA ALA A 23 -10.24 3.88 -15.57
C ALA A 23 -10.90 2.51 -15.43
N PHE A 24 -12.11 2.42 -14.89
CA PHE A 24 -12.88 1.17 -14.82
C PHE A 24 -13.51 0.77 -16.15
N ARG A 25 -13.49 1.64 -17.18
CA ARG A 25 -13.96 1.30 -18.53
C ARG A 25 -12.81 0.74 -19.35
N ARG A 26 -13.04 -0.41 -20.02
CA ARG A 26 -12.05 -1.01 -20.93
C ARG A 26 -11.67 0.02 -22.01
N GLY A 27 -10.41 0.45 -22.02
CA GLY A 27 -9.88 1.45 -22.96
C GLY A 27 -8.36 1.59 -22.82
N ALA A 28 -7.76 2.54 -23.55
CA ALA A 28 -6.30 2.71 -23.60
C ALA A 28 -5.62 2.87 -22.23
N ARG A 29 -6.31 3.47 -21.25
CA ARG A 29 -5.79 3.65 -19.87
C ARG A 29 -5.60 2.33 -19.12
N CYS A 30 -6.50 1.35 -19.31
CA CYS A 30 -6.37 0.02 -18.71
C CYS A 30 -5.16 -0.74 -19.28
N TRP A 31 -4.85 -0.56 -20.56
CA TRP A 31 -3.72 -1.24 -21.20
C TRP A 31 -2.37 -0.79 -20.63
N LEU A 32 -2.21 0.50 -20.31
CA LEU A 32 -0.99 0.97 -19.65
C LEU A 32 -0.82 0.36 -18.25
N LEU A 33 -1.91 0.12 -17.51
CA LEU A 33 -1.85 -0.56 -16.22
C LEU A 33 -1.43 -2.03 -16.38
N TRP A 34 -1.86 -2.71 -17.44
CA TRP A 34 -1.37 -4.05 -17.77
C TRP A 34 0.13 -4.06 -18.06
N LEU A 35 0.68 -3.04 -18.74
CA LEU A 35 2.12 -2.93 -18.95
C LEU A 35 2.88 -2.79 -17.62
N VAL A 36 2.36 -2.01 -16.67
CA VAL A 36 2.93 -1.92 -15.32
C VAL A 36 2.89 -3.28 -14.62
N VAL A 37 1.74 -3.96 -14.64
CA VAL A 37 1.57 -5.29 -14.04
C VAL A 37 2.56 -6.30 -14.63
N ILE A 38 2.63 -6.40 -15.96
CA ILE A 38 3.53 -7.33 -16.65
C ILE A 38 4.98 -6.98 -16.31
N GLY A 39 5.38 -5.72 -16.43
CA GLY A 39 6.75 -5.29 -16.17
C GLY A 39 7.24 -5.64 -14.76
N TYR A 40 6.44 -5.35 -13.73
CA TYR A 40 6.82 -5.64 -12.34
C TYR A 40 6.72 -7.12 -11.99
N THR A 41 5.76 -7.85 -12.57
CA THR A 41 5.67 -9.30 -12.39
C THR A 41 6.85 -10.01 -13.05
N SER A 42 7.23 -9.60 -14.27
CA SER A 42 8.42 -10.11 -14.94
C SER A 42 9.69 -9.78 -14.17
N LEU A 43 9.81 -8.57 -13.61
CA LEU A 43 10.94 -8.20 -12.77
C LEU A 43 11.03 -9.08 -11.53
N ALA A 44 9.92 -9.29 -10.81
CA ALA A 44 9.87 -10.15 -9.63
C ALA A 44 10.20 -11.62 -9.99
N ALA A 45 9.69 -12.12 -11.12
CA ALA A 45 9.99 -13.47 -11.60
C ALA A 45 11.49 -13.63 -11.93
N LEU A 46 12.09 -12.66 -12.63
CA LEU A 46 13.52 -12.67 -12.92
C LEU A 46 14.36 -12.57 -11.64
N ALA A 47 13.94 -11.74 -10.68
CA ALA A 47 14.63 -11.63 -9.40
C ALA A 47 14.50 -12.88 -8.54
N SER A 48 13.40 -13.64 -8.67
CA SER A 48 13.17 -14.87 -7.91
C SER A 48 14.16 -15.99 -8.22
N THR A 49 14.85 -15.93 -9.36
CA THR A 49 15.91 -16.89 -9.72
C THR A 49 17.31 -16.40 -9.37
N GLY A 50 17.44 -15.21 -8.77
CA GLY A 50 18.72 -14.63 -8.33
C GLY A 50 19.14 -15.08 -6.94
N GLU A 51 20.38 -14.78 -6.56
CA GLU A 51 20.94 -15.12 -5.23
C GLU A 51 20.18 -14.44 -4.06
N LYS A 52 19.57 -13.29 -4.34
CA LYS A 52 18.68 -12.58 -3.41
C LYS A 52 17.34 -12.35 -4.11
N PRO A 53 16.27 -13.07 -3.72
CA PRO A 53 14.96 -12.82 -4.29
C PRO A 53 14.48 -11.39 -3.98
N PHE A 54 13.69 -10.83 -4.89
CA PHE A 54 13.14 -9.48 -4.76
C PHE A 54 11.69 -9.42 -5.30
N PHE A 55 10.74 -9.57 -4.40
CA PHE A 55 9.30 -9.62 -4.58
C PHE A 55 8.60 -8.31 -4.19
N SER A 56 9.28 -7.40 -3.48
CA SER A 56 8.75 -6.06 -3.17
C SER A 56 8.18 -5.27 -4.37
N PRO A 57 8.64 -5.44 -5.63
CA PRO A 57 7.95 -4.87 -6.80
C PRO A 57 6.44 -5.23 -6.88
N LEU A 58 6.03 -6.38 -6.35
CA LEU A 58 4.64 -6.85 -6.37
C LEU A 58 3.71 -6.03 -5.46
N PHE A 59 4.24 -5.24 -4.51
CA PHE A 59 3.45 -4.28 -3.74
C PHE A 59 2.74 -3.24 -4.62
N ILE A 60 3.24 -2.96 -5.82
CA ILE A 60 2.63 -2.04 -6.77
C ILE A 60 1.59 -2.78 -7.63
N VAL A 61 1.91 -4.02 -8.01
CA VAL A 61 1.06 -4.87 -8.88
C VAL A 61 -0.23 -5.27 -8.18
N PHE A 62 -0.11 -5.77 -6.95
CA PHE A 62 -1.22 -6.31 -6.19
C PHE A 62 -2.42 -5.35 -6.04
N PRO A 63 -2.25 -4.07 -5.64
CA PRO A 63 -3.35 -3.10 -5.58
C PRO A 63 -3.93 -2.71 -6.93
N ILE A 64 -3.15 -2.74 -8.02
CA ILE A 64 -3.69 -2.56 -9.37
C ILE A 64 -4.58 -3.75 -9.75
N LEU A 65 -4.15 -4.97 -9.41
CA LEU A 65 -4.93 -6.18 -9.64
C LEU A 65 -6.25 -6.13 -8.89
N TYR A 66 -6.25 -5.96 -7.56
CA TYR A 66 -7.49 -6.02 -6.80
C TYR A 66 -8.36 -4.75 -6.96
N GLY A 67 -7.74 -3.58 -7.08
CA GLY A 67 -8.42 -2.29 -7.10
C GLY A 67 -8.97 -1.89 -8.47
N VAL A 68 -8.43 -2.46 -9.55
CA VAL A 68 -8.80 -2.07 -10.92
C VAL A 68 -9.14 -3.29 -11.79
N LEU A 69 -8.20 -4.22 -11.98
CA LEU A 69 -8.31 -5.25 -13.02
C LEU A 69 -9.28 -6.39 -12.65
N LEU A 70 -9.21 -6.86 -11.40
CA LEU A 70 -10.06 -7.92 -10.84
C LEU A 70 -11.18 -7.37 -9.95
N ARG A 71 -11.28 -6.05 -9.85
CA ARG A 71 -12.23 -5.34 -9.01
C ARG A 71 -13.66 -5.86 -9.12
N GLY A 72 -14.17 -6.01 -10.34
CA GLY A 72 -15.53 -6.49 -10.58
C GLY A 72 -15.77 -7.95 -10.15
N VAL A 73 -14.72 -8.79 -10.15
CA VAL A 73 -14.79 -10.16 -9.65
C VAL A 73 -14.80 -10.15 -8.12
N ILE A 74 -13.87 -9.44 -7.49
CA ILE A 74 -13.75 -9.32 -6.04
C ILE A 74 -15.05 -8.76 -5.44
N ARG A 75 -15.59 -7.69 -6.04
CA ARG A 75 -16.83 -7.06 -5.56
C ARG A 75 -18.04 -7.99 -5.66
N ARG A 76 -18.09 -8.88 -6.64
CA ARG A 76 -19.15 -9.90 -6.75
C ARG A 76 -19.00 -10.98 -5.69
N LEU A 77 -17.78 -11.50 -5.50
CA LEU A 77 -17.50 -12.55 -4.51
C LEU A 77 -17.73 -12.06 -3.07
N PHE A 78 -17.36 -10.82 -2.77
CA PHE A 78 -17.44 -10.24 -1.43
C PHE A 78 -18.55 -9.21 -1.26
N ALA A 79 -19.59 -9.27 -2.11
CA ALA A 79 -20.69 -8.30 -2.09
C ALA A 79 -21.35 -8.17 -0.71
N GLY A 80 -21.50 -9.28 0.02
CA GLY A 80 -22.04 -9.28 1.38
C GLY A 80 -21.15 -8.53 2.38
N LEU A 81 -19.84 -8.76 2.34
CA LEU A 81 -18.88 -8.11 3.25
C LEU A 81 -18.82 -6.61 3.00
N ILE A 82 -18.74 -6.20 1.72
CA ILE A 82 -18.57 -4.80 1.31
C ILE A 82 -19.72 -3.90 1.80
N ARG A 83 -20.93 -4.44 1.97
CA ARG A 83 -22.09 -3.67 2.48
C ARG A 83 -21.90 -3.22 3.92
N SER A 84 -21.27 -4.03 4.76
CA SER A 84 -21.08 -3.74 6.18
C SER A 84 -19.78 -2.98 6.44
N ARG A 85 -19.74 -2.14 7.48
CA ARG A 85 -18.50 -1.46 7.91
C ARG A 85 -17.42 -2.47 8.30
N LEU A 86 -17.78 -3.49 9.09
CA LEU A 86 -16.87 -4.54 9.52
C LEU A 86 -16.31 -5.33 8.34
N GLY A 87 -17.15 -5.70 7.38
CA GLY A 87 -16.69 -6.45 6.20
C GLY A 87 -15.80 -5.62 5.28
N ARG A 88 -16.04 -4.31 5.12
CA ARG A 88 -15.08 -3.41 4.44
C ARG A 88 -13.75 -3.37 5.18
N TYR A 89 -13.78 -3.23 6.51
CA TYR A 89 -12.58 -3.26 7.33
C TYR A 89 -11.81 -4.58 7.16
N SER A 90 -12.47 -5.73 7.32
CA SER A 90 -11.83 -7.04 7.18
C SER A 90 -11.24 -7.25 5.79
N LEU A 91 -11.92 -6.79 4.74
CA LEU A 91 -11.41 -6.88 3.37
C LEU A 91 -10.17 -6.02 3.16
N VAL A 92 -10.20 -4.76 3.62
CA VAL A 92 -9.04 -3.85 3.52
C VAL A 92 -7.87 -4.37 4.34
N PHE A 93 -8.12 -4.82 5.57
CA PHE A 93 -7.12 -5.47 6.42
C PHE A 93 -6.49 -6.67 5.70
N ALA A 94 -7.30 -7.61 5.21
CA ALA A 94 -6.79 -8.82 4.56
C ALA A 94 -5.95 -8.50 3.33
N LEU A 95 -6.35 -7.52 2.51
CA LEU A 95 -5.60 -7.13 1.32
C LEU A 95 -4.27 -6.45 1.68
N LEU A 96 -4.28 -5.51 2.64
CA LEU A 96 -3.04 -4.84 3.04
C LEU A 96 -2.10 -5.80 3.76
N TRP A 97 -2.60 -6.61 4.69
CA TRP A 97 -1.81 -7.62 5.39
C TRP A 97 -1.26 -8.68 4.42
N PHE A 98 -2.05 -9.12 3.43
CA PHE A 98 -1.54 -10.03 2.39
C PHE A 98 -0.38 -9.44 1.61
N SER A 99 -0.39 -8.13 1.34
CA SER A 99 0.72 -7.49 0.63
C SER A 99 2.05 -7.62 1.38
N GLU A 100 2.03 -7.75 2.70
CA GLU A 100 3.24 -7.93 3.52
C GLU A 100 3.98 -9.23 3.23
N ILE A 101 3.30 -10.24 2.66
CA ILE A 101 3.95 -11.47 2.23
C ILE A 101 5.10 -11.15 1.26
N PHE A 102 4.99 -10.12 0.42
CA PHE A 102 6.06 -9.76 -0.51
C PHE A 102 7.31 -9.23 0.20
N ALA A 103 7.16 -8.40 1.23
CA ALA A 103 8.29 -7.95 2.06
C ALA A 103 8.87 -9.11 2.86
N ALA A 104 8.00 -9.93 3.44
CA ALA A 104 8.41 -11.08 4.25
C ALA A 104 9.19 -12.12 3.43
N LEU A 105 8.82 -12.34 2.16
CA LEU A 105 9.56 -13.22 1.25
C LEU A 105 10.95 -12.69 0.90
N ASP A 106 11.14 -11.37 0.84
CA ASP A 106 12.45 -10.76 0.56
C ASP A 106 13.46 -10.95 1.69
N ILE A 107 12.97 -11.08 2.92
CA ILE A 107 13.79 -11.27 4.12
C ILE A 107 13.63 -12.66 4.75
N ALA A 108 12.94 -13.59 4.09
CA ALA A 108 12.61 -14.91 4.64
C ALA A 108 13.84 -15.75 5.03
N SER A 109 15.00 -15.43 4.47
CA SER A 109 16.29 -16.03 4.85
C SER A 109 16.79 -15.59 6.22
N TYR A 110 16.31 -14.46 6.75
CA TYR A 110 16.70 -13.89 8.04
C TYR A 110 15.58 -13.95 9.09
N ASP A 111 14.32 -13.84 8.67
CA ASP A 111 13.15 -13.83 9.54
C ASP A 111 12.11 -14.86 9.09
N PRO A 112 11.72 -15.85 9.93
CA PRO A 112 10.68 -16.80 9.56
C PRO A 112 9.38 -16.11 9.17
N LEU A 113 8.87 -16.42 7.98
CA LEU A 113 7.66 -15.81 7.39
C LEU A 113 6.49 -15.73 8.38
N GLY A 114 6.20 -16.83 9.08
CA GLY A 114 5.09 -16.88 10.04
C GLY A 114 5.24 -15.89 11.20
N ARG A 115 6.47 -15.71 11.71
CA ARG A 115 6.77 -14.76 12.79
C ARG A 115 6.64 -13.33 12.28
N HIS A 116 7.22 -13.03 11.13
CA HIS A 116 7.13 -11.73 10.49
C HIS A 116 5.66 -11.31 10.31
N MET A 117 4.88 -12.15 9.63
CA MET A 117 3.46 -11.89 9.36
C MET A 117 2.65 -11.69 10.65
N LEU A 118 2.96 -12.46 11.70
CA LEU A 118 2.30 -12.35 13.00
C LEU A 118 2.62 -11.00 13.69
N ILE A 119 3.88 -10.57 13.68
CA ILE A 119 4.30 -9.32 14.31
C ILE A 119 3.61 -8.11 13.65
N TYR A 120 3.46 -8.11 12.33
CA TYR A 120 2.89 -6.98 11.59
C TYR A 120 1.36 -6.92 11.59
N VAL A 121 0.66 -7.92 12.14
CA VAL A 121 -0.82 -7.90 12.27
C VAL A 121 -1.30 -6.60 12.93
N GLY A 122 -0.69 -6.21 14.05
CA GLY A 122 -1.06 -5.00 14.77
C GLY A 122 -0.92 -3.72 13.95
N PHE A 123 0.11 -3.62 13.12
CA PHE A 123 0.32 -2.50 12.22
C PHE A 123 -0.81 -2.42 11.18
N TYR A 124 -1.12 -3.53 10.52
CA TYR A 124 -2.16 -3.58 9.49
C TYR A 124 -3.57 -3.43 10.03
N ILE A 125 -3.84 -3.84 11.29
CA ILE A 125 -5.08 -3.53 12.00
C ILE A 125 -5.28 -2.01 12.07
N GLY A 126 -4.27 -1.28 12.57
CA GLY A 126 -4.33 0.18 12.67
C GLY A 126 -4.46 0.85 11.31
N LEU A 127 -3.70 0.38 10.33
CA LEU A 127 -3.72 0.94 8.98
C LEU A 127 -5.10 0.78 8.32
N ALA A 128 -5.68 -0.42 8.37
CA ALA A 128 -7.01 -0.68 7.85
C ALA A 128 -8.09 0.13 8.58
N LEU A 129 -7.96 0.29 9.90
CA LEU A 129 -8.87 1.10 10.71
C LEU A 129 -8.86 2.57 10.25
N VAL A 130 -7.67 3.16 10.09
CA VAL A 130 -7.51 4.53 9.60
C VAL A 130 -8.13 4.68 8.22
N ILE A 131 -7.77 3.79 7.28
CA ILE A 131 -8.26 3.87 5.90
C ILE A 131 -9.78 3.78 5.86
N VAL A 132 -10.38 2.74 6.47
CA VAL A 132 -11.82 2.55 6.42
C VAL A 132 -12.56 3.68 7.14
N TYR A 133 -12.04 4.15 8.27
CA TYR A 133 -12.61 5.29 8.97
C TYR A 133 -12.60 6.54 8.09
N PHE A 134 -11.43 6.98 7.61
CA PHE A 134 -11.33 8.22 6.85
C PHE A 134 -12.10 8.17 5.54
N LEU A 135 -11.98 7.08 4.78
CA LEU A 135 -12.68 6.96 3.51
C LEU A 135 -14.20 6.83 3.69
N SER A 136 -14.70 6.42 4.86
CA SER A 136 -16.14 6.39 5.16
C SER A 136 -16.69 7.73 5.64
N HIS A 137 -15.84 8.67 6.04
CA HIS A 137 -16.26 9.96 6.62
C HIS A 137 -16.00 11.16 5.71
N TRP A 138 -14.97 11.09 4.87
CA TRP A 138 -14.57 12.17 3.97
C TRP A 138 -14.44 11.72 2.53
N ARG A 139 -14.73 12.66 1.63
CA ARG A 139 -14.52 12.49 0.20
C ARG A 139 -13.07 12.78 -0.14
N PHE A 140 -12.42 11.79 -0.73
CA PHE A 140 -11.07 11.91 -1.27
C PHE A 140 -11.08 11.71 -2.80
N THR A 141 -10.02 12.19 -3.46
CA THR A 141 -9.74 11.85 -4.85
C THR A 141 -8.60 10.83 -4.89
N PHE A 142 -8.57 9.98 -5.92
CA PHE A 142 -7.46 9.05 -6.12
C PHE A 142 -6.10 9.76 -6.11
N PRO A 143 -5.89 10.85 -6.87
CA PRO A 143 -4.58 11.52 -6.90
C PRO A 143 -4.14 11.99 -5.53
N ALA A 144 -5.06 12.55 -4.73
CA ALA A 144 -4.73 13.04 -3.40
C ALA A 144 -4.34 11.90 -2.45
N LEU A 145 -5.05 10.76 -2.48
CA LEU A 145 -4.69 9.59 -1.67
C LEU A 145 -3.37 8.96 -2.11
N PHE A 146 -3.17 8.80 -3.42
CA PHE A 146 -1.96 8.23 -3.97
C PHE A 146 -0.73 9.09 -3.63
N THR A 147 -0.84 10.42 -3.78
CA THR A 147 0.23 11.35 -3.40
C THR A 147 0.46 11.37 -1.89
N LEU A 148 -0.60 11.43 -1.08
CA LEU A 148 -0.47 11.48 0.37
C LEU A 148 0.18 10.20 0.91
N GLY A 149 -0.26 9.03 0.44
CA GLY A 149 0.34 7.76 0.81
C GLY A 149 1.79 7.67 0.37
N GLY A 150 2.09 8.05 -0.88
CA GLY A 150 3.45 8.02 -1.39
C GLY A 150 4.39 8.93 -0.60
N LEU A 151 4.00 10.18 -0.36
CA LEU A 151 4.78 11.12 0.47
C LEU A 151 4.94 10.62 1.91
N TRP A 152 3.89 10.05 2.49
CA TRP A 152 3.97 9.44 3.81
C TRP A 152 5.04 8.34 3.83
N GLY A 153 5.00 7.40 2.88
CA GLY A 153 6.02 6.37 2.73
C GLY A 153 7.43 6.93 2.61
N LEU A 154 7.66 7.94 1.77
CA LEU A 154 8.99 8.56 1.62
C LEU A 154 9.55 9.12 2.93
N LEU A 155 8.66 9.58 3.81
CA LEU A 155 9.03 10.21 5.07
C LEU A 155 9.25 9.18 6.17
N VAL A 156 8.38 8.17 6.31
CA VAL A 156 8.43 7.26 7.46
C VAL A 156 9.20 5.97 7.22
N GLU A 157 9.31 5.55 5.97
CA GLU A 157 9.82 4.22 5.62
C GLU A 157 11.28 4.00 6.07
N GLN A 158 11.57 2.77 6.52
CA GLN A 158 12.90 2.34 6.99
C GLN A 158 13.54 3.33 7.97
N GLN A 159 12.79 3.75 8.99
CA GLN A 159 13.24 4.72 10.00
C GLN A 159 13.71 6.04 9.38
N PHE A 160 12.85 6.64 8.55
CA PHE A 160 13.12 7.93 7.90
C PHE A 160 14.31 7.89 6.92
N LEU A 161 14.53 6.76 6.24
CA LEU A 161 15.67 6.60 5.32
C LEU A 161 15.66 7.65 4.21
N GLY A 162 14.50 7.89 3.61
CA GLY A 162 14.34 8.93 2.58
C GLY A 162 14.74 10.32 3.08
N SER A 163 14.31 10.68 4.29
CA SER A 163 14.69 11.95 4.92
C SER A 163 16.21 12.02 5.20
N LYS A 164 16.81 10.93 5.69
CA LYS A 164 18.26 10.83 5.93
C LYS A 164 19.07 10.99 4.63
N MET A 165 18.61 10.39 3.52
CA MET A 165 19.24 10.55 2.20
C MET A 165 19.20 12.00 1.70
N LEU A 166 18.07 12.70 1.86
CA LEU A 166 17.98 14.12 1.49
C LEU A 166 18.91 14.99 2.34
N LEU A 167 18.91 14.80 3.66
CA LEU A 167 19.73 15.59 4.59
C LEU A 167 21.24 15.36 4.40
N SER A 168 21.63 14.16 3.95
CA SER A 168 23.03 13.83 3.63
C SER A 168 23.45 14.24 2.21
N GLY A 169 22.54 14.85 1.42
CA GLY A 169 22.83 15.25 0.03
C GLY A 169 22.86 14.08 -0.97
N ASN A 170 22.45 12.87 -0.57
CA ASN A 170 22.37 11.70 -1.46
C ASN A 170 21.08 11.74 -2.31
N ILE A 171 21.00 12.71 -3.21
CA ILE A 171 19.84 12.92 -4.07
C ILE A 171 19.58 11.73 -5.00
N ILE A 172 20.65 11.13 -5.55
CA ILE A 172 20.50 9.97 -6.43
C ILE A 172 19.90 8.79 -5.66
N GLY A 173 20.43 8.45 -4.49
CA GLY A 173 19.88 7.40 -3.63
C GLY A 173 18.43 7.67 -3.25
N PHE A 174 18.11 8.93 -2.89
CA PHE A 174 16.74 9.33 -2.60
C PHE A 174 15.80 9.12 -3.79
N LEU A 175 16.20 9.50 -5.01
CA LEU A 175 15.36 9.32 -6.20
C LEU A 175 15.09 7.83 -6.48
N ILE A 176 16.09 6.96 -6.27
CA ILE A 176 15.95 5.52 -6.42
C ILE A 176 14.94 4.98 -5.41
N PHE A 177 15.17 5.28 -4.12
CA PHE A 177 14.28 4.91 -3.04
C PHE A 177 12.84 5.40 -3.31
N ALA A 178 12.70 6.68 -3.68
CA ALA A 178 11.40 7.29 -3.88
C ALA A 178 10.63 6.67 -5.05
N SER A 179 11.33 6.24 -6.09
CA SER A 179 10.71 5.62 -7.27
C SER A 179 10.01 4.29 -6.97
N ILE A 180 10.37 3.63 -5.85
CA ILE A 180 9.76 2.37 -5.39
C ILE A 180 8.82 2.64 -4.22
N THR A 181 9.30 3.33 -3.19
CA THR A 181 8.53 3.58 -1.96
C THR A 181 7.28 4.40 -2.24
N PHE A 182 7.35 5.44 -3.08
CA PHE A 182 6.19 6.28 -3.37
C PHE A 182 5.00 5.51 -3.95
N PRO A 183 5.13 4.72 -5.03
CA PRO A 183 3.99 3.98 -5.56
C PRO A 183 3.48 2.89 -4.61
N VAL A 184 4.35 2.20 -3.86
CA VAL A 184 3.94 1.20 -2.85
C VAL A 184 2.99 1.82 -1.83
N TYR A 185 3.46 2.86 -1.15
CA TYR A 185 2.68 3.52 -0.10
C TYR A 185 1.53 4.36 -0.64
N GLY A 186 1.65 4.89 -1.86
CA GLY A 186 0.54 5.52 -2.56
C GLY A 186 -0.62 4.55 -2.76
N PHE A 187 -0.32 3.30 -3.13
CA PHE A 187 -1.34 2.28 -3.29
C PHE A 187 -1.86 1.66 -2.00
N TYR A 188 -1.17 1.78 -0.86
CA TYR A 188 -1.73 1.40 0.44
C TYR A 188 -3.04 2.14 0.74
N LEU A 189 -3.14 3.41 0.33
CA LEU A 189 -4.35 4.21 0.49
C LEU A 189 -5.26 4.13 -0.74
N ALA A 190 -4.66 4.22 -1.92
CA ALA A 190 -5.41 4.33 -3.15
C ALA A 190 -6.06 3.01 -3.58
N GLY A 191 -5.42 1.87 -3.33
CA GLY A 191 -5.96 0.55 -3.65
C GLY A 191 -7.31 0.27 -2.97
N PRO A 192 -7.41 0.38 -1.63
CA PRO A 192 -8.67 0.24 -0.91
C PRO A 192 -9.76 1.20 -1.37
N TYR A 193 -9.38 2.46 -1.63
CA TYR A 193 -10.29 3.46 -2.18
C TYR A 193 -10.85 3.06 -3.55
N LEU A 194 -10.00 2.58 -4.46
CA LEU A 194 -10.43 2.12 -5.78
C LEU A 194 -11.39 0.93 -5.67
N LEU A 195 -11.09 -0.03 -4.78
CA LEU A 195 -11.94 -1.20 -4.58
C LEU A 195 -13.34 -0.83 -4.07
N LEU A 196 -13.43 0.13 -3.15
CA LEU A 196 -14.64 0.50 -2.42
C LEU A 196 -15.27 1.82 -2.90
N TYR A 197 -14.88 2.29 -4.10
CA TYR A 197 -15.25 3.60 -4.61
C TYR A 197 -16.76 3.89 -4.56
N GLU A 198 -17.64 2.96 -4.95
CA GLU A 198 -19.09 3.22 -4.96
C GLU A 198 -19.69 3.30 -3.55
N GLU A 199 -19.19 2.54 -2.59
CA GLU A 199 -19.68 2.56 -1.20
C GLU A 199 -19.26 3.83 -0.45
N LEU A 200 -18.20 4.49 -0.93
CA LEU A 200 -17.53 5.58 -0.22
C LEU A 200 -17.71 6.95 -0.90
N SER A 201 -18.21 7.02 -2.15
CA SER A 201 -18.16 8.25 -2.97
C SER A 201 -19.40 9.19 -2.96
N PRO A 202 -20.68 8.79 -2.79
CA PRO A 202 -21.74 9.69 -3.26
C PRO A 202 -22.01 10.96 -2.44
N ASN A 203 -21.86 10.96 -1.11
CA ASN A 203 -22.39 12.05 -0.25
C ASN A 203 -21.50 12.40 0.97
N LEU A 204 -20.17 12.24 0.87
CA LEU A 204 -19.27 12.52 1.99
C LEU A 204 -18.80 13.98 2.05
N ARG A 205 -18.38 14.39 3.25
CA ARG A 205 -17.89 15.75 3.54
C ARG A 205 -16.52 15.97 2.90
N THR A 206 -16.22 17.22 2.56
CA THR A 206 -14.86 17.66 2.18
C THR A 206 -14.33 18.63 3.23
N SER A 207 -13.04 18.53 3.56
CA SER A 207 -12.34 19.47 4.44
C SER A 207 -10.88 19.59 4.05
N ARG A 208 -10.29 20.78 4.19
CA ARG A 208 -8.84 20.95 3.99
C ARG A 208 -8.01 20.16 5.01
N TRP A 209 -8.54 20.05 6.23
CA TRP A 209 -7.88 19.34 7.33
C TRP A 209 -7.92 17.83 7.20
N GLN A 210 -8.78 17.27 6.35
CA GLN A 210 -8.93 15.81 6.23
C GLN A 210 -7.62 15.13 5.80
N TYR A 211 -6.80 15.79 4.98
CA TYR A 211 -5.51 15.27 4.52
C TYR A 211 -4.47 15.30 5.65
N VAL A 212 -4.40 16.41 6.39
CA VAL A 212 -3.50 16.53 7.54
C VAL A 212 -3.85 15.50 8.62
N LEU A 213 -5.14 15.39 8.95
CA LEU A 213 -5.62 14.41 9.92
C LEU A 213 -5.38 12.97 9.45
N LEU A 214 -5.58 12.68 8.16
CA LEU A 214 -5.28 11.37 7.60
C LEU A 214 -3.78 11.06 7.72
N PHE A 215 -2.91 12.00 7.35
CA PHE A 215 -1.46 11.83 7.46
C PHE A 215 -1.00 11.55 8.91
N ILE A 216 -1.52 12.34 9.86
CA ILE A 216 -1.25 12.14 11.29
C ILE A 216 -1.76 10.77 11.74
N ALA A 217 -3.00 10.42 11.38
CA ALA A 217 -3.60 9.15 11.77
C ALA A 217 -2.84 7.94 11.21
N LEU A 218 -2.41 8.00 9.94
CA LEU A 218 -1.57 6.96 9.31
C LEU A 218 -0.21 6.81 9.99
N THR A 219 0.30 7.87 10.58
CA THR A 219 1.59 7.84 11.29
C THR A 219 1.43 7.39 12.74
N ILE A 220 0.33 7.71 13.41
CA ILE A 220 0.20 7.42 14.84
C ILE A 220 -0.48 6.09 15.08
N ILE A 221 -1.64 5.85 14.45
CA ILE A 221 -2.50 4.74 14.81
C ILE A 221 -1.86 3.38 14.50
N PRO A 222 -1.28 3.13 13.30
CA PRO A 222 -0.60 1.85 13.03
C PRO A 222 0.54 1.54 14.00
N PHE A 223 1.31 2.53 14.44
CA PHE A 223 2.39 2.32 15.42
C PHE A 223 1.85 2.05 16.83
N VAL A 224 0.78 2.74 17.23
CA VAL A 224 0.12 2.49 18.52
C VAL A 224 -0.48 1.08 18.55
N THR A 225 -1.23 0.69 17.50
CA THR A 225 -1.82 -0.64 17.42
C THR A 225 -0.77 -1.73 17.30
N TRP A 226 0.34 -1.46 16.59
CA TRP A 226 1.47 -2.37 16.55
C TRP A 226 2.12 -2.53 17.93
N GLY A 227 2.37 -1.43 18.66
CA GLY A 227 2.92 -1.49 20.03
C GLY A 227 2.04 -2.27 21.01
N ILE A 228 0.72 -2.05 20.96
CA ILE A 228 -0.25 -2.83 21.76
C ILE A 228 -0.19 -4.32 21.39
N TRP A 229 -0.17 -4.63 20.10
CA TRP A 229 -0.10 -6.00 19.62
C TRP A 229 1.20 -6.70 20.01
N THR A 230 2.34 -6.04 19.85
CA THR A 230 3.65 -6.54 20.28
C THR A 230 3.66 -6.80 21.78
N LEU A 231 3.06 -5.92 22.60
CA LEU A 231 2.92 -6.15 24.04
C LEU A 231 2.08 -7.41 24.32
N LEU A 232 0.96 -7.59 23.64
CA LEU A 232 0.12 -8.79 23.79
C LEU A 232 0.89 -10.06 23.41
N LEU A 233 1.63 -10.05 22.30
CA LEU A 233 2.46 -11.17 21.89
C LEU A 233 3.52 -11.52 22.95
N LYS A 234 4.20 -10.51 23.51
CA LYS A 234 5.18 -10.71 24.61
C LYS A 234 4.53 -11.31 25.86
N LEU A 235 3.35 -10.82 26.24
CA LEU A 235 2.59 -11.35 27.39
C LEU A 235 2.15 -12.81 27.16
N LEU A 236 1.97 -13.23 25.91
CA LEU A 236 1.67 -14.60 25.52
C LEU A 236 2.93 -15.47 25.32
N GLY A 237 4.12 -14.93 25.59
CA GLY A 237 5.39 -15.66 25.49
C GLY A 237 5.94 -15.80 24.06
N ALA A 238 5.42 -15.03 23.09
CA ALA A 238 5.94 -15.05 21.73
C ALA A 238 7.23 -14.22 21.60
N ASP A 239 8.18 -14.71 20.81
CA ASP A 239 9.35 -13.94 20.39
C ASP A 239 8.94 -12.84 19.41
N THR A 240 9.16 -11.58 19.80
CA THR A 240 8.84 -10.40 18.99
C THR A 240 10.08 -9.67 18.49
N THR A 241 11.22 -10.35 18.43
CA THR A 241 12.46 -9.75 17.91
C THR A 241 12.30 -9.48 16.42
N VAL A 242 12.33 -8.21 16.03
CA VAL A 242 12.25 -7.78 14.63
C VAL A 242 13.67 -7.56 14.12
N PHE A 243 14.04 -8.29 13.08
CA PHE A 243 15.30 -8.06 12.38
C PHE A 243 15.12 -6.89 11.41
N VAL A 244 15.74 -5.75 11.74
CA VAL A 244 15.83 -4.61 10.83
C VAL A 244 17.08 -4.82 9.97
N VAL A 245 16.90 -5.06 8.68
CA VAL A 245 17.99 -5.10 7.69
C VAL A 245 18.09 -3.75 6.98
#